data_AF-A0A0E3R2H1-F1
#
_entry.id   AF-A0A0E3R2H1-F1
#
_cell.length_a   1.000
_cell.length_b   1.000
_cell.length_c   1.000
_cell.angle_alpha   90.00
_cell.angle_beta   90.00
_cell.angle_gamma   90.00
#
_symmetry.space_group_name_H-M   'P 1'
#
loop_
_entity.id
_entity.type
_entity.pdbx_description
1 polymer ?
#
loop_
_entity_poly.entity_id
_entity_poly.type
_entity_poly.pdbx_seq_one_letter_code
_entity_poly.pdbx_strand_id
1 'polypeptide(L)'
;MNEMEMLEENCNKLSGMKFPNNVPVLFFISSENVETTPGWKEKHVEQFGNNGKNKLIVLNGSHYLYNEYAPKICNTFKEWDSAEQVDRS
;
A
#
# COMPACT_ATOMS: atom_id res chain seq x y z
N MET A 1 -15.35 20.38 0.51
CA MET A 1 -15.14 18.96 0.18
C MET A 1 -14.94 18.25 1.50
N ASN A 2 -15.93 17.51 1.97
CA ASN A 2 -15.83 16.78 3.23
C ASN A 2 -15.43 15.34 2.90
N GLU A 3 -14.13 15.06 3.01
CA GLU A 3 -13.53 13.77 2.66
C GLU A 3 -14.21 12.60 3.38
N MET A 4 -14.66 12.81 4.62
CA MET A 4 -15.35 11.80 5.42
C MET A 4 -16.78 11.53 4.96
N GLU A 5 -17.50 12.56 4.47
CA GLU A 5 -18.87 12.38 3.96
C GLU A 5 -18.88 11.57 2.65
N MET A 6 -17.82 11.69 1.85
CA MET A 6 -17.72 11.03 0.55
C MET A 6 -16.98 9.69 0.60
N LEU A 7 -16.47 9.27 1.78
CA LEU A 7 -15.63 8.10 1.92
C LEU A 7 -16.33 6.83 1.40
N GLU A 8 -17.57 6.60 1.82
CA GLU A 8 -18.34 5.42 1.39
C GLU A 8 -18.59 5.42 -0.12
N GLU A 9 -19.06 6.54 -0.67
CA GLU A 9 -19.32 6.67 -2.11
C GLU A 9 -18.04 6.47 -2.93
N ASN A 10 -16.92 7.05 -2.49
CA ASN A 10 -15.63 6.90 -3.16
C ASN A 10 -15.12 5.47 -3.08
N CYS A 11 -15.19 4.81 -1.92
CA CYS A 11 -14.81 3.41 -1.77
C CYS A 11 -15.66 2.50 -2.67
N ASN A 12 -16.97 2.77 -2.78
CA ASN A 12 -17.86 2.01 -3.66
C ASN A 12 -17.47 2.18 -5.15
N LYS A 13 -17.13 3.41 -5.57
CA LYS A 13 -16.66 3.67 -6.95
C LYS A 13 -15.32 3.01 -7.26
N LEU A 14 -14.45 2.87 -6.27
CA LEU A 14 -13.12 2.27 -6.41
C LEU A 14 -13.14 0.74 -6.23
N SER A 15 -14.28 0.16 -5.83
CA SER A 15 -14.41 -1.27 -5.59
C SER A 15 -14.04 -2.09 -6.83
N GLY A 16 -13.12 -3.03 -6.68
CA GLY A 16 -12.62 -3.89 -7.76
C GLY A 16 -11.61 -3.22 -8.71
N MET A 17 -11.30 -1.93 -8.54
CA MET A 17 -10.25 -1.28 -9.32
C MET A 17 -8.86 -1.73 -8.88
N LYS A 18 -7.94 -1.79 -9.85
CA LYS A 18 -6.54 -2.16 -9.65
C LYS A 18 -5.61 -1.11 -10.21
N PHE A 19 -4.40 -1.04 -9.67
CA PHE A 19 -3.33 -0.27 -10.30
C PHE A 19 -2.98 -0.84 -11.68
N PRO A 20 -2.58 0.01 -12.64
CA PRO A 20 -2.13 -0.44 -13.95
C PRO A 20 -0.95 -1.43 -13.85
N ASN A 21 -0.88 -2.38 -14.79
CA ASN A 21 0.16 -3.41 -14.80
C ASN A 21 1.58 -2.86 -15.05
N ASN A 22 1.73 -1.61 -15.48
CA ASN A 22 3.04 -0.97 -15.64
C ASN A 22 3.44 -0.11 -14.44
N VAL A 23 2.60 -0.04 -13.40
CA VAL A 23 2.87 0.75 -12.19
C VAL A 23 3.21 -0.22 -11.05
N PRO A 24 4.49 -0.32 -10.63
CA PRO A 24 4.86 -1.09 -9.46
C PRO A 24 4.43 -0.35 -8.19
N VAL A 25 3.88 -1.08 -7.22
CA VAL A 25 3.28 -0.52 -6.00
C VAL A 25 3.94 -1.12 -4.76
N LEU A 26 4.44 -0.25 -3.88
CA LEU A 26 4.93 -0.62 -2.56
C LEU A 26 4.00 -0.05 -1.49
N PHE A 27 3.19 -0.91 -0.86
CA PHE A 27 2.33 -0.53 0.24
C PHE A 27 2.98 -0.73 1.60
N PHE A 28 2.78 0.25 2.48
CA PHE A 28 3.03 0.14 3.91
C PHE A 28 1.69 0.27 4.65
N ILE A 29 1.31 -0.74 5.43
CA ILE A 29 0.06 -0.71 6.20
C ILE A 29 0.32 -0.94 7.69
N SER A 30 -0.52 -0.35 8.53
CA SER A 30 -0.44 -0.43 9.99
C SER A 30 -0.90 -1.80 10.49
N SER A 31 -0.18 -2.36 11.47
CA SER A 31 -0.59 -3.59 12.16
C SER A 31 -1.89 -3.41 12.92
N GLU A 32 -2.10 -2.26 13.57
CA GLU A 32 -3.35 -1.95 14.27
C GLU A 32 -4.54 -2.01 13.30
N ASN A 33 -4.40 -1.47 12.07
CA ASN A 33 -5.47 -1.58 11.08
C ASN A 33 -5.72 -3.03 10.63
N VAL A 34 -4.68 -3.85 10.51
CA VAL A 34 -4.83 -5.28 10.21
C VAL A 34 -5.58 -6.01 11.33
N GLU A 35 -5.32 -5.65 12.58
CA GLU A 35 -5.97 -6.25 13.76
C GLU A 35 -7.42 -5.80 13.92
N THR A 36 -7.70 -4.51 13.71
CA THR A 36 -9.03 -3.93 13.94
C THR A 36 -9.99 -4.08 12.75
N THR A 37 -9.46 -4.30 11.54
CA THR A 37 -10.27 -4.30 10.31
C THR A 37 -10.08 -5.62 9.56
N PRO A 38 -11.03 -6.56 9.68
CA PRO A 38 -10.97 -7.84 8.99
C PRO A 38 -10.83 -7.66 7.47
N GLY A 39 -9.92 -8.41 6.86
CA GLY A 39 -9.68 -8.32 5.42
C GLY A 39 -8.87 -7.11 4.97
N TRP A 40 -8.33 -6.30 5.90
CA TRP A 40 -7.61 -5.07 5.55
C TRP A 40 -6.44 -5.32 4.62
N LYS A 41 -5.60 -6.32 4.94
CA LYS A 41 -4.45 -6.69 4.11
C LYS A 41 -4.89 -7.21 2.74
N GLU A 42 -5.89 -8.08 2.71
CA GLU A 42 -6.41 -8.72 1.50
C GLU A 42 -6.93 -7.66 0.53
N LYS A 43 -7.71 -6.68 1.01
CA LYS A 43 -8.21 -5.57 0.22
C LYS A 43 -7.10 -4.74 -0.44
N HIS A 44 -5.99 -4.52 0.26
CA HIS A 44 -4.85 -3.80 -0.31
C HIS A 44 -4.09 -4.65 -1.34
N VAL A 45 -3.98 -5.97 -1.13
CA VAL A 45 -3.37 -6.88 -2.12
C VAL A 45 -4.24 -7.00 -3.38
N GLU A 46 -5.57 -6.99 -3.24
CA GLU A 46 -6.51 -7.09 -4.38
C GLU A 46 -6.35 -5.94 -5.38
N GLN A 47 -5.91 -4.76 -4.92
CA GLN A 47 -5.64 -3.59 -5.76
C GLN A 47 -4.39 -3.73 -6.64
N PHE A 48 -3.54 -4.71 -6.39
CA PHE A 48 -2.31 -4.90 -7.17
C PHE A 48 -2.60 -5.23 -8.65
N GLY A 49 -1.89 -4.53 -9.53
CA GLY A 49 -1.77 -4.91 -10.94
C GLY A 49 -0.96 -6.20 -11.11
N ASN A 50 -1.00 -6.78 -12.31
CA ASN A 50 -0.26 -8.00 -12.62
C ASN A 50 1.13 -7.65 -13.21
N ASN A 51 2.07 -7.32 -12.33
CA ASN A 51 3.42 -6.87 -12.73
C ASN A 51 4.57 -7.62 -12.02
N GLY A 52 4.25 -8.51 -11.08
CA GLY A 52 5.23 -9.29 -10.30
C GLY A 52 6.06 -8.49 -9.28
N LYS A 53 5.94 -7.16 -9.26
CA LYS A 53 6.80 -6.22 -8.52
C LYS A 53 6.09 -5.58 -7.31
N ASN A 54 4.77 -5.72 -7.26
CA ASN A 54 3.96 -5.20 -6.17
C ASN A 54 4.32 -5.88 -4.83
N LYS A 55 4.43 -5.07 -3.78
CA LYS A 55 4.81 -5.53 -2.44
C LYS A 55 3.99 -4.82 -1.38
N LEU A 56 3.57 -5.57 -0.36
CA LEU A 56 2.91 -5.03 0.82
C LEU A 56 3.75 -5.37 2.06
N ILE A 57 3.97 -4.37 2.91
CA ILE A 57 4.71 -4.49 4.16
C ILE A 57 3.81 -4.02 5.29
N VAL A 58 3.66 -4.85 6.32
CA VAL A 58 2.98 -4.47 7.56
C VAL A 58 4.03 -3.91 8.51
N LEU A 59 3.81 -2.69 8.98
CA LEU A 59 4.64 -2.06 10.02
C LEU A 59 3.85 -2.06 11.33
N ASN A 60 4.54 -2.36 12.43
CA ASN A 60 3.94 -2.26 13.75
C ASN A 60 3.55 -0.81 14.05
N GLY A 61 2.41 -0.55 14.67
CA GLY A 61 2.03 0.78 15.13
C GLY A 61 0.79 1.36 14.44
N SER A 62 0.51 2.63 14.74
CA SER A 62 -0.75 3.30 14.43
C SER A 62 -0.88 3.73 12.95
N HIS A 63 -2.01 4.36 12.62
CA HIS A 63 -2.30 4.85 11.27
C HIS A 63 -1.22 5.79 10.71
N TYR A 64 -0.53 6.55 11.57
CA TYR A 64 0.46 7.55 11.16
C TYR A 64 1.88 6.98 11.03
N LEU A 65 2.02 5.87 10.30
CA LEU A 65 3.29 5.16 10.11
C LEU A 65 4.42 6.07 9.61
N TYR A 66 4.11 7.08 8.79
CA TYR A 66 5.13 7.99 8.26
C TYR A 66 5.80 8.85 9.34
N ASN A 67 5.12 9.13 10.46
CA ASN A 67 5.71 9.88 11.58
C ASN A 67 6.69 9.01 12.37
N GLU A 68 6.32 7.77 12.64
CA GLU A 68 7.08 6.86 13.50
C GLU A 68 8.18 6.09 12.73
N TYR A 69 7.93 5.77 11.45
CA TYR A 69 8.76 4.87 10.64
C TYR A 69 9.36 5.53 9.40
N ALA A 70 9.35 6.87 9.28
CA ALA A 70 9.93 7.58 8.13
C ALA A 70 11.31 7.03 7.68
N PRO A 71 12.32 6.87 8.57
CA PRO A 71 13.62 6.35 8.15
C PRO A 71 13.55 4.93 7.57
N LYS A 72 12.72 4.06 8.19
CA LYS A 72 12.53 2.68 7.75
C LYS A 72 11.84 2.62 6.39
N ILE A 73 10.77 3.39 6.20
CA ILE A 73 10.05 3.50 4.92
C ILE A 73 11.02 3.95 3.82
N CYS A 74 11.81 4.98 4.06
CA CYS A 74 12.79 5.47 3.09
C CYS A 74 13.84 4.42 2.71
N ASN A 75 14.40 3.70 3.68
CA ASN A 75 15.41 2.66 3.41
C ASN A 75 14.81 1.48 2.64
N THR A 76 13.64 1.00 3.06
CA THR A 76 12.94 -0.08 2.37
C THR A 76 12.55 0.30 0.94
N PHE A 77 12.13 1.55 0.71
CA PHE A 77 11.87 2.04 -0.64
C PHE A 77 13.13 2.02 -1.51
N LYS A 78 14.27 2.51 -1.00
CA LYS A 78 15.54 2.51 -1.74
C LYS A 78 16.01 1.09 -2.10
N GLU A 79 15.85 0.15 -1.19
CA GLU A 79 16.19 -1.27 -1.42
C GLU A 79 15.28 -1.88 -2.49
N TRP A 80 13.97 -1.62 -2.41
CA TRP A 80 13.00 -2.08 -3.40
C TRP A 80 13.27 -1.47 -4.78
N ASP A 81 13.49 -0.17 -4.89
CA ASP A 81 13.78 0.51 -6.16
C ASP A 81 15.11 0.06 -6.77
N SER A 82 16.15 -0.16 -5.96
CA SER A 82 17.44 -0.67 -6.45
C SER A 82 17.30 -2.09 -7.02
N ALA A 83 16.49 -2.95 -6.41
CA ALA A 83 16.19 -4.28 -6.95
C ALA A 83 15.42 -4.19 -8.28
N GLU A 84 14.57 -3.17 -8.46
CA GLU A 84 13.87 -2.92 -9.72
C GLU A 84 14.79 -2.47 -10.86
N GLN A 85 15.85 -1.74 -10.55
CA GLN A 85 16.81 -1.26 -11.56
C GLN A 85 17.68 -2.40 -12.11
N VAL A 86 18.00 -3.42 -11.29
CA VAL A 86 18.76 -4.61 -11.71
C VAL A 86 17.96 -5.52 -12.65
N ASP A 87 16.64 -5.58 -12.53
CA ASP A 87 15.75 -6.36 -13.41
C ASP A 87 15.48 -5.67 -14.78
N ARG A 88 15.93 -4.42 -14.95
CA ARG A 88 15.76 -3.64 -16.21
C ARG A 88 17.03 -3.58 -17.08
N SER A 89 18.15 -4.11 -16.59
CA SER A 89 19.48 -4.12 -17.24
C SER A 89 19.81 -5.51 -17.79
#